data_AF-A0A4U0P070-F1
#
_entry.id   AF-A0A4U0P070-F1
#
_cell.length_a   1.000
_cell.length_b   1.000
_cell.length_c   1.000
_cell.angle_alpha   90.00
_cell.angle_beta   90.00
_cell.angle_gamma   90.00
#
_symmetry.space_group_name_H-M   'P 1'
#
loop_
_entity.id
_entity.type
_entity.pdbx_description
1 polymer ?
#
loop_
_entity_poly.entity_id
_entity_poly.type
_entity_poly.pdbx_seq_one_letter_code
_entity_poly.pdbx_strand_id
1 'polypeptide(L)'
;MSILYTSGFPVFTGRKKGTVPGAPTGGRLSDGQLFDEVRFDFNPLGRDLTYECKYAVWTSDDEVEPHSPELQWEHSLFTTRSRNNVLKDIPSRSTVFIKVRAINSYGTGDWSDVVSLRVR
;
A
#
# COMPACT_ATOMS: atom_id res chain seq x y z
N MET A 1 31.47 -3.70 -55.38
CA MET A 1 30.27 -2.86 -55.27
C MET A 1 29.26 -3.60 -54.40
N SER A 2 29.24 -3.33 -53.10
CA SER A 2 28.28 -3.93 -52.15
C SER A 2 27.46 -2.80 -51.53
N ILE A 3 26.16 -2.79 -51.81
CA ILE A 3 25.20 -1.80 -51.31
C ILE A 3 24.48 -2.49 -50.14
N LEU A 4 24.72 -2.01 -48.92
CA LEU A 4 24.00 -2.47 -47.72
C LEU A 4 22.71 -1.66 -47.60
N TYR A 5 21.57 -2.34 -47.74
CA TYR A 5 20.25 -1.80 -47.43
C TYR A 5 20.10 -1.72 -45.90
N THR A 6 20.30 -0.53 -45.34
CA THR A 6 19.96 -0.27 -43.94
C THR A 6 18.44 -0.17 -43.81
N SER A 7 17.83 -1.15 -43.15
CA SER A 7 16.39 -1.15 -42.91
C SER A 7 16.06 -0.11 -41.83
N GLY A 8 15.25 0.87 -42.20
CA GLY A 8 14.83 1.99 -41.35
C GLY A 8 13.82 1.60 -40.27
N PHE A 9 14.10 0.55 -39.49
CA PHE A 9 13.33 0.29 -38.28
C PHE A 9 13.78 1.27 -37.19
N PRO A 10 12.88 2.10 -36.64
CA PRO A 10 13.21 2.90 -35.48
C PRO A 10 13.49 1.94 -34.33
N VAL A 11 14.76 1.80 -33.97
CA VAL A 11 15.16 1.22 -32.70
C VAL A 11 14.58 2.17 -31.64
N PHE A 12 13.62 1.70 -30.85
CA PHE A 12 13.13 2.44 -29.69
C PHE A 12 14.30 2.59 -28.69
N THR A 13 15.11 3.63 -28.89
CA THR A 13 16.21 4.01 -28.02
C THR A 13 15.62 4.71 -26.80
N GLY A 14 15.37 3.92 -25.76
CA GLY A 14 15.12 4.44 -24.42
C GLY A 14 14.02 3.70 -23.70
N ARG A 15 14.33 2.53 -23.13
CA ARG A 15 13.63 2.15 -21.90
C ARG A 15 13.94 3.29 -20.90
N LYS A 16 12.97 4.15 -20.61
CA LYS A 16 13.06 5.02 -19.44
C LYS A 16 13.39 4.09 -18.27
N LYS A 17 14.54 4.31 -17.62
CA LYS A 17 14.92 3.61 -16.41
C LYS A 17 13.81 3.90 -15.40
N GLY A 18 12.96 2.91 -15.14
CA GLY A 18 11.87 3.11 -14.21
C GLY A 18 12.42 3.30 -12.81
N THR A 19 11.69 4.10 -12.04
CA THR A 19 12.04 4.40 -10.65
C THR A 19 11.12 3.60 -9.74
N VAL A 20 11.66 3.18 -8.61
CA VAL A 20 10.88 2.62 -7.51
C VAL A 20 9.85 3.68 -7.07
N PRO A 21 8.59 3.30 -6.79
CA PRO A 21 7.59 4.27 -6.37
C PRO A 21 7.94 4.83 -4.98
N GLY A 22 7.46 6.04 -4.69
CA GLY A 22 7.58 6.63 -3.35
C GLY A 22 6.67 5.95 -2.32
N ALA A 23 6.59 6.55 -1.12
CA ALA A 23 5.62 6.17 -0.11
C ALA A 23 4.24 6.76 -0.42
N PRO A 24 3.15 5.97 -0.42
CA PRO A 24 1.78 6.50 -0.51
C PRO A 24 1.47 7.41 0.69
N THR A 25 0.57 8.38 0.50
CA THR A 25 0.24 9.38 1.53
C THR A 25 -1.27 9.45 1.78
N GLY A 26 -1.68 10.20 2.80
CA GLY A 26 -3.10 10.45 3.08
C GLY A 26 -3.87 9.19 3.48
N GLY A 27 -3.20 8.25 4.15
CA GLY A 27 -3.85 7.09 4.74
C GLY A 27 -4.96 7.53 5.68
N ARG A 28 -6.13 6.92 5.55
CA ARG A 28 -7.28 7.17 6.41
C ARG A 28 -7.97 5.85 6.70
N LEU A 29 -8.20 5.61 7.98
CA LEU A 29 -9.07 4.54 8.45
C LEU A 29 -10.45 5.11 8.77
N SER A 30 -11.48 4.30 8.56
CA SER A 30 -12.86 4.63 8.90
C SER A 30 -13.61 3.36 9.25
N ASP A 31 -14.59 3.44 10.14
CA ASP A 31 -15.49 2.31 10.40
C ASP A 31 -16.17 1.88 9.09
N GLY A 32 -16.24 0.56 8.89
CA GLY A 32 -16.94 -0.05 7.77
C GLY A 32 -18.46 -0.03 7.95
N GLN A 33 -19.17 -0.67 7.03
CA GLN A 33 -20.62 -0.72 7.08
C GLN A 33 -21.12 -1.71 8.15
N LEU A 34 -20.31 -2.73 8.43
CA LEU A 34 -20.52 -3.73 9.47
C LEU A 34 -19.63 -3.46 10.70
N PHE A 35 -20.02 -4.02 11.86
CA PHE A 35 -19.31 -3.79 13.14
C PHE A 35 -17.91 -4.40 13.20
N ASP A 36 -17.60 -5.35 12.32
CA ASP A 36 -16.33 -6.08 12.20
C ASP A 36 -15.48 -5.62 11.01
N GLU A 37 -15.88 -4.50 10.40
CA GLU A 37 -15.31 -4.01 9.16
C GLU A 37 -14.60 -2.67 9.40
N VAL A 38 -13.39 -2.56 8.87
CA VAL A 38 -12.64 -1.31 8.85
C VAL A 38 -12.23 -1.00 7.42
N ARG A 39 -12.51 0.22 6.99
CA ARG A 39 -12.15 0.69 5.65
C ARG A 39 -10.85 1.48 5.69
N PHE A 40 -9.98 1.17 4.74
CA PHE A 40 -8.72 1.87 4.51
C PHE A 40 -8.69 2.53 3.12
N ASP A 41 -8.49 3.84 3.12
CA ASP A 41 -8.32 4.66 1.92
C ASP A 41 -6.97 5.39 1.97
N PHE A 42 -6.36 5.63 0.82
CA PHE A 42 -5.09 6.38 0.68
C PHE A 42 -5.00 7.11 -0.66
N ASN A 43 -3.97 7.95 -0.83
CA ASN A 43 -3.66 8.61 -2.10
C ASN A 43 -2.72 7.75 -2.94
N PRO A 44 -3.12 7.32 -4.15
CA PRO A 44 -2.27 6.54 -5.04
C PRO A 44 -1.18 7.42 -5.66
N LEU A 45 -0.04 6.82 -5.98
CA LEU A 45 1.13 7.53 -6.54
C LEU A 45 1.12 7.61 -8.07
N GLY A 46 0.23 6.87 -8.73
CA GLY A 46 0.20 6.77 -10.19
C GLY A 46 -0.63 5.59 -10.69
N ARG A 47 -0.49 5.31 -11.99
CA ARG A 47 -1.10 4.16 -12.67
C ARG A 47 -0.16 2.95 -12.63
N ASP A 48 -0.71 1.76 -12.83
CA ASP A 48 0.03 0.49 -12.91
C ASP A 48 0.89 0.16 -11.68
N LEU A 49 0.37 0.54 -10.50
CA LEU A 49 0.97 0.24 -9.20
C LEU A 49 0.10 -0.79 -8.46
N THR A 50 0.78 -1.74 -7.84
CA THR A 50 0.20 -2.61 -6.83
C THR A 50 0.58 -2.07 -5.46
N TYR A 51 -0.32 -2.13 -4.50
CA TYR A 51 -0.09 -1.69 -3.15
C TYR A 51 -0.14 -2.89 -2.21
N GLU A 52 0.80 -2.94 -1.28
CA GLU A 52 0.77 -3.84 -0.15
C GLU A 52 0.40 -3.04 1.08
N CYS A 53 -0.68 -3.43 1.73
CA CYS A 53 -1.11 -2.91 3.01
C CYS A 53 -0.75 -3.94 4.08
N LYS A 54 -0.11 -3.51 5.16
CA LYS A 54 0.06 -4.34 6.36
C LYS A 54 -0.68 -3.73 7.51
N TYR A 55 -1.37 -4.55 8.28
CA TYR A 55 -2.07 -4.10 9.47
C TYR A 55 -1.77 -4.97 10.68
N ALA A 56 -1.87 -4.33 11.85
CA ALA A 56 -1.76 -4.92 13.16
C ALA A 56 -3.02 -4.55 13.96
N VAL A 57 -3.49 -5.47 14.77
CA VAL A 57 -4.66 -5.27 15.64
C VAL A 57 -4.18 -5.29 17.08
N TRP A 58 -4.49 -4.23 17.83
CA TRP A 58 -4.16 -4.10 19.23
C TRP A 58 -5.43 -4.22 20.08
N THR A 59 -5.51 -5.27 20.89
CA THR A 59 -6.68 -5.57 21.72
C THR A 59 -6.51 -5.19 23.19
N SER A 60 -5.30 -4.81 23.61
CA SER A 60 -5.03 -4.36 24.98
C SER A 60 -5.57 -2.93 25.20
N ASP A 61 -5.86 -2.58 26.46
CA ASP A 61 -6.32 -1.24 26.83
C ASP A 61 -5.15 -0.24 26.95
N ASP A 62 -3.92 -0.74 27.01
CA ASP A 62 -2.71 0.08 27.03
C ASP A 62 -2.54 0.88 25.74
N GLU A 63 -2.04 2.10 25.88
CA GLU A 63 -1.68 2.94 24.73
C GLU A 63 -0.38 2.42 24.11
N VAL A 64 -0.42 2.12 22.81
CA VAL A 64 0.72 1.62 22.05
C VAL A 64 1.10 2.61 20.95
N GLU A 65 2.39 2.89 20.84
CA GLU A 65 2.89 3.76 19.77
C GLU A 65 2.79 3.06 18.39
N PRO A 66 2.48 3.79 17.30
CA PRO A 66 2.33 3.21 15.96
C PRO A 66 3.56 2.48 15.40
N HIS A 67 4.74 2.76 15.97
CA HIS A 67 6.02 2.15 15.60
C HIS A 67 6.56 1.19 16.67
N SER A 68 5.76 0.87 17.70
CA SER A 68 6.16 -0.03 18.75
C SER A 68 6.50 -1.42 18.18
N PRO A 69 7.57 -2.07 18.65
CA PRO A 69 7.89 -3.45 18.28
C PRO A 69 6.87 -4.47 18.80
N GLU A 70 5.98 -4.06 19.71
CA GLU A 70 4.89 -4.89 20.22
C GLU A 70 3.77 -5.10 19.21
N LEU A 71 3.65 -4.20 18.21
CA LEU A 71 2.66 -4.31 17.15
C LEU A 71 2.99 -5.48 16.22
N GLN A 72 2.16 -6.51 16.27
CA GLN A 72 2.28 -7.69 15.43
C GLN A 72 1.67 -7.40 14.04
N TRP A 73 2.54 -7.12 13.06
CA TRP A 73 2.17 -6.88 11.66
C TRP A 73 1.90 -8.19 10.89
N GLU A 74 0.97 -9.00 11.39
CA GLU A 74 0.71 -10.36 10.89
C GLU A 74 -0.08 -10.37 9.59
N HIS A 75 -0.91 -9.34 9.37
CA HIS A 75 -1.82 -9.34 8.26
C HIS A 75 -1.33 -8.46 7.10
N SER A 76 -1.48 -8.98 5.89
CA SER A 76 -1.16 -8.25 4.66
C SER A 76 -2.28 -8.38 3.63
N LEU A 77 -2.52 -7.30 2.90
CA LEU A 77 -3.50 -7.20 1.83
C LEU A 77 -2.81 -6.59 0.61
N PHE A 78 -3.04 -7.18 -0.56
CA PHE A 78 -2.58 -6.61 -1.83
C PHE A 78 -3.77 -6.01 -2.58
N THR A 79 -3.62 -4.78 -3.05
CA THR A 79 -4.67 -4.06 -3.78
C THR A 79 -4.08 -3.20 -4.88
N THR A 80 -4.80 -3.04 -5.98
CA THR A 80 -4.50 -2.04 -7.01
C THR A 80 -5.33 -0.77 -6.84
N ARG A 81 -6.24 -0.77 -5.85
CA ARG A 81 -7.18 0.32 -5.58
C ARG A 81 -6.77 1.06 -4.33
N SER A 82 -6.89 2.38 -4.38
CA SER A 82 -6.57 3.25 -3.24
C SER A 82 -7.74 3.52 -2.32
N ARG A 83 -8.93 3.00 -2.65
CA ARG A 83 -10.18 3.24 -1.92
C ARG A 83 -10.99 1.96 -1.78
N ASN A 84 -11.85 1.92 -0.77
CA ASN A 84 -12.71 0.78 -0.43
C ASN A 84 -11.90 -0.49 -0.15
N ASN A 85 -10.70 -0.36 0.44
CA ASN A 85 -9.98 -1.52 0.91
C ASN A 85 -10.55 -1.90 2.27
N VAL A 86 -11.16 -3.07 2.33
CA VAL A 86 -11.91 -3.53 3.49
C VAL A 86 -11.06 -4.53 4.27
N LEU A 87 -10.84 -4.22 5.55
CA LEU A 87 -10.32 -5.15 6.56
C LEU A 87 -11.52 -5.77 7.27
N LYS A 88 -11.52 -7.09 7.39
CA LYS A 88 -12.60 -7.87 8.02
C LYS A 88 -12.07 -8.54 9.27
N ASP A 89 -12.99 -9.10 10.05
CA ASP A 89 -12.69 -9.89 11.25
C ASP A 89 -11.92 -9.06 12.31
N ILE A 90 -12.21 -7.75 12.37
CA ILE A 90 -11.59 -6.86 13.34
C ILE A 90 -12.37 -6.94 14.66
N PRO A 91 -11.72 -7.29 15.78
CA PRO A 91 -12.37 -7.34 17.09
C PRO A 91 -12.91 -5.96 17.51
N SER A 92 -14.10 -5.92 18.10
CA SER A 92 -14.63 -4.70 18.75
C SER A 92 -13.70 -4.24 19.87
N ARG A 93 -13.66 -2.93 20.16
CA ARG A 93 -12.79 -2.33 21.19
C ARG A 93 -11.29 -2.55 20.93
N SER A 94 -10.89 -2.83 19.70
CA SER A 94 -9.48 -2.92 19.32
C SER A 94 -9.01 -1.64 18.61
N THR A 95 -7.71 -1.38 18.63
CA THR A 95 -7.09 -0.34 17.80
C THR A 95 -6.41 -1.00 16.62
N VAL A 96 -6.83 -0.65 15.40
CA VAL A 96 -6.20 -1.14 14.17
C VAL A 96 -5.14 -0.14 13.75
N PHE A 97 -3.95 -0.64 13.44
CA PHE A 97 -2.84 0.10 12.83
C PHE A 97 -2.63 -0.41 11.42
N ILE A 98 -2.45 0.49 10.46
CA ILE A 98 -2.20 0.11 9.06
C ILE A 98 -1.11 1.00 8.45
N LYS A 99 -0.32 0.41 7.57
CA LYS A 99 0.63 1.09 6.69
C LYS A 99 0.55 0.50 5.29
N VAL A 100 0.87 1.30 4.28
CA VAL A 100 0.82 0.89 2.87
C VAL A 100 2.10 1.26 2.15
N ARG A 101 2.53 0.41 1.21
CA ARG A 101 3.64 0.71 0.30
C ARG A 101 3.26 0.40 -1.14
N ALA A 102 3.90 1.08 -2.07
CA ALA A 102 3.69 0.87 -3.50
C ALA A 102 4.72 -0.11 -4.07
N ILE A 103 4.31 -0.89 -5.06
CA ILE A 103 5.12 -1.90 -5.76
C ILE A 103 4.89 -1.74 -7.27
N ASN A 104 5.98 -1.66 -8.04
CA ASN A 104 5.94 -1.69 -9.50
C ASN A 104 6.94 -2.71 -10.06
N SER A 105 7.03 -2.81 -11.39
CA SER A 105 7.97 -3.70 -12.08
C SER A 105 9.46 -3.37 -11.84
N TYR A 106 9.76 -2.22 -11.24
CA TYR A 106 11.12 -1.75 -10.94
C TYR A 106 11.50 -1.91 -9.47
N GLY A 107 10.54 -2.22 -8.58
CA GLY A 107 10.80 -2.50 -7.17
C GLY A 107 9.66 -2.10 -6.25
N THR A 108 9.98 -2.12 -4.95
CA THR A 108 9.07 -1.83 -3.85
C THR A 108 9.50 -0.53 -3.16
N GLY A 109 8.56 0.41 -3.03
CA GLY A 109 8.76 1.67 -2.34
C GLY A 109 8.74 1.53 -0.82
N ASP A 110 9.03 2.63 -0.15
CA ASP A 110 8.96 2.75 1.30
C ASP A 110 7.52 2.67 1.81
N TRP A 111 7.39 2.34 3.10
CA TRP A 111 6.10 2.37 3.79
C TRP A 111 5.62 3.80 4.00
N SER A 112 4.29 3.98 3.92
CA SER A 112 3.61 5.20 4.36
C SER A 112 3.73 5.39 5.86
N ASP A 113 3.35 6.58 6.31
CA ASP A 113 3.02 6.82 7.71
C ASP A 113 1.98 5.80 8.19
N VAL A 114 2.13 5.38 9.45
CA VAL A 114 1.18 4.48 10.11
C VAL A 114 -0.03 5.31 10.52
N VAL A 115 -1.22 4.80 10.20
CA VAL A 115 -2.48 5.39 10.66
C VAL A 115 -3.22 4.40 11.54
N SER A 116 -3.92 4.91 12.55
CA SER A 116 -4.64 4.11 13.52
C SER A 116 -6.10 4.53 13.65
N LEU A 117 -6.95 3.56 14.01
CA LEU A 117 -8.36 3.78 14.33
C LEU A 117 -8.75 2.87 15.48
N ARG A 118 -9.38 3.44 16.50
CA ARG A 118 -10.02 2.68 17.58
C ARG A 118 -11.42 2.27 17.14
N VAL A 119 -11.63 0.98 16.99
CA VAL A 119 -12.92 0.38 16.62
C VAL A 119 -13.85 0.40 17.82
N ARG A 120 -15.10 0.80 17.57
CA ARG A 120 -16.15 0.92 18.58
C ARG A 120 -16.76 -0.41 19.01
#